data_AF-A0A1V2GB95-F1
#
_entry.id   AF-A0A1V2GB95-F1
#
_cell.length_a   1.000
_cell.length_b   1.000
_cell.length_c   1.000
_cell.angle_alpha   90.00
_cell.angle_beta   90.00
_cell.angle_gamma   90.00
#
_symmetry.space_group_name_H-M   'P 1'
#
loop_
_entity.id
_entity.type
_entity.pdbx_description
1 polymer ?
#
loop_
_entity_poly.entity_id
_entity_poly.type
_entity_poly.pdbx_seq_one_letter_code
_entity_poly.pdbx_strand_id
1 'polypeptide(L)' 'MSNRVIECASRAGRDFSEFMKGEKGMEDALSSVDQFGEQIRLNGCVNHHFVSYMMRNAIMQAFMDMASAEKKEERRRKRA' A
#
# COMPACT_ATOMS: atom_id res chain seq x y z
N MET A 1 20.54 -15.69 -7.10
CA MET A 1 19.65 -14.62 -6.61
C MET A 1 19.15 -15.01 -5.24
N SER A 2 19.23 -14.14 -4.23
CA SER A 2 18.64 -14.42 -2.92
C SER A 2 17.12 -14.27 -2.99
N ASN A 3 16.38 -15.28 -2.52
CA ASN A 3 14.93 -15.21 -2.43
C ASN A 3 14.55 -14.24 -1.31
N ARG A 4 14.06 -13.05 -1.67
CA ARG A 4 13.60 -12.01 -0.73
C ARG A 4 12.08 -11.87 -0.71
N VAL A 5 11.34 -12.87 -1.20
CA VAL A 5 9.87 -12.81 -1.26
C VAL A 5 9.27 -12.58 0.12
N ILE A 6 9.73 -13.31 1.14
CA ILE A 6 9.24 -13.19 2.51
C ILE A 6 9.56 -11.81 3.11
N GLU A 7 10.78 -11.32 2.87
CA GLU A 7 11.21 -10.01 3.34
C GLU A 7 10.39 -8.88 2.71
N CYS A 8 10.24 -8.90 1.37
CA CYS A 8 9.47 -7.89 0.65
C CYS A 8 7.97 -7.96 0.98
N ALA A 9 7.41 -9.15 1.18
CA ALA A 9 6.02 -9.30 1.63
C ALA A 9 5.83 -8.69 3.03
N SER A 10 6.74 -8.98 3.96
CA SER A 10 6.70 -8.45 5.33
C SER A 10 6.83 -6.92 5.33
N ARG A 11 7.73 -6.39 4.49
CA ARG A 11 7.93 -4.95 4.32
C ARG A 11 6.69 -4.27 3.74
N ALA A 12 6.11 -4.81 2.67
CA ALA A 12 4.89 -4.26 2.07
C ALA A 12 3.72 -4.24 3.08
N GLY A 13 3.54 -5.30 3.87
CA GLY A 13 2.52 -5.34 4.92
C GLY A 13 2.76 -4.33 6.05
N ARG A 14 4.03 -4.14 6.45
CA ARG A 14 4.42 -3.13 7.44
C ARG A 14 4.16 -1.71 6.92
N ASP A 15 4.63 -1.39 5.73
CA ASP A 15 4.50 -0.06 5.13
C ASP A 15 3.03 0.29 4.89
N PHE A 16 2.20 -0.68 4.47
CA PHE A 16 0.76 -0.52 4.41
C PHE A 16 0.15 -0.18 5.77
N SER A 17 0.57 -0.88 6.83
CA SER A 17 0.06 -0.66 8.19
C SER A 17 0.47 0.71 8.74
N GLU A 18 1.71 1.14 8.48
CA GLU A 18 2.23 2.46 8.85
C GLU A 18 1.52 3.57 8.06
N PHE A 19 1.23 3.34 6.77
CA PHE A 19 0.39 4.23 5.95
C PHE A 19 -1.03 4.38 6.53
N MET A 20 -1.68 3.29 6.93
CA MET A 20 -3.02 3.33 7.55
C MET A 20 -3.07 4.09 8.88
N LYS A 21 -1.92 4.23 9.57
CA LYS A 21 -1.79 5.03 10.79
C LYS A 21 -1.43 6.50 10.53
N GLY A 22 -1.18 6.87 9.27
CA GLY A 22 -0.65 8.18 8.90
C GLY A 22 0.83 8.39 9.22
N GLU A 23 1.56 7.32 9.57
CA GLU A 23 3.00 7.37 9.88
C GLU A 23 3.87 7.39 8.61
N LYS A 24 3.32 6.92 7.48
CA LYS A 24 3.97 6.92 6.16
C LYS A 24 3.07 7.46 5.06
N GLY A 25 3.70 7.93 3.99
CA GLY A 25 3.00 8.39 2.79
C GLY A 25 2.50 7.21 1.94
N MET A 26 1.52 7.49 1.07
CA MET A 26 1.02 6.53 0.09
C MET A 26 2.14 6.00 -0.82
N GLU A 27 3.09 6.88 -1.18
CA GLU A 27 4.21 6.54 -2.07
C GLU A 27 5.13 5.47 -1.47
N ASP A 28 5.36 5.50 -0.14
CA ASP A 28 6.16 4.48 0.55
C ASP A 28 5.48 3.10 0.49
N ALA A 29 4.17 3.06 0.72
CA ALA A 29 3.38 1.83 0.62
C ALA A 29 3.34 1.29 -0.82
N LEU A 30 3.23 2.16 -1.83
CA LEU A 30 3.26 1.75 -3.24
C LEU A 30 4.64 1.22 -3.64
N SER A 31 5.71 1.90 -3.22
CA SER A 31 7.09 1.51 -3.52
C SER A 31 7.42 0.12 -2.98
N SER A 32 7.00 -0.20 -1.74
CA SER A 32 7.21 -1.52 -1.16
C SER A 32 6.38 -2.63 -1.83
N VAL A 33 5.15 -2.34 -2.26
CA VAL A 33 4.34 -3.25 -3.09
C VAL A 33 5.02 -3.55 -4.43
N ASP A 34 5.67 -2.55 -5.03
CA ASP A 34 6.36 -2.72 -6.31
C ASP A 34 7.60 -3.61 -6.18
N GLN A 35 8.35 -3.43 -5.09
CA GLN A 35 9.47 -4.31 -4.76
C GLN A 35 9.01 -5.75 -4.52
N PHE A 36 7.88 -5.94 -3.83
CA PHE A 36 7.29 -7.26 -3.63
C PHE A 36 6.82 -7.90 -4.94
N GLY A 37 6.11 -7.13 -5.78
CA GLY A 37 5.66 -7.55 -7.12
C GLY A 37 6.81 -8.04 -8.00
N GLU A 38 7.94 -7.32 -7.97
CA GLU A 38 9.15 -7.70 -8.68
C GLU A 38 9.79 -8.97 -8.10
N GLN A 39 9.82 -9.13 -6.78
CA GLN A 39 10.35 -10.36 -6.17
C GLN A 39 9.52 -11.59 -6.54
N ILE A 40 8.19 -11.52 -6.50
CA ILE A 40 7.35 -12.68 -6.87
C ILE A 40 7.45 -12.98 -8.38
N ARG A 41 7.63 -11.96 -9.23
CA ARG A 41 7.90 -12.15 -10.67
C ARG A 41 9.21 -12.91 -10.88
N LEU A 42 10.29 -12.48 -10.24
CA LEU A 42 11.60 -13.13 -10.32
C LEU A 42 11.60 -14.56 -9.77
N ASN A 43 10.68 -14.88 -8.86
CA ASN A 43 10.52 -16.22 -8.27
C ASN A 43 9.42 -17.05 -8.96
N GLY A 44 8.99 -16.68 -10.17
CA GLY A 44 8.13 -17.52 -11.02
C GLY A 44 6.63 -17.38 -10.78
N CYS A 45 6.18 -16.34 -10.07
CA CYS A 45 4.75 -16.05 -9.95
C CYS A 45 4.21 -15.52 -11.29
N VAL A 46 3.59 -16.40 -12.08
CA VAL A 46 2.99 -16.07 -13.40
C VAL A 46 1.94 -14.96 -13.29
N ASN A 47 1.19 -14.94 -12.17
CA ASN A 47 0.13 -13.96 -11.92
C ASN A 47 0.61 -12.75 -11.10
N HIS A 48 1.89 -12.41 -11.12
CA HIS A 48 2.42 -11.29 -10.33
C HIS A 48 1.70 -9.96 -10.62
N HIS A 49 1.27 -9.71 -11.87
CA HIS A 49 0.49 -8.53 -12.24
C HIS A 49 -0.84 -8.42 -11.48
N PHE A 50 -1.55 -9.53 -11.30
CA PHE A 50 -2.80 -9.57 -10.54
C PHE A 50 -2.55 -9.22 -9.06
N VAL A 51 -1.52 -9.81 -8.46
CA VAL A 51 -1.15 -9.55 -7.05
C VAL A 51 -0.78 -8.08 -6.85
N SER A 52 0.10 -7.55 -7.72
CA SER A 52 0.49 -6.13 -7.68
C SER A 52 -0.70 -5.20 -7.88
N TYR A 53 -1.61 -5.51 -8.81
CA TYR A 53 -2.83 -4.74 -9.03
C TYR A 53 -3.73 -4.70 -7.79
N MET A 54 -3.98 -5.85 -7.17
CA MET A 54 -4.81 -5.95 -5.96
C MET A 54 -4.22 -5.12 -4.81
N MET A 55 -2.90 -5.21 -4.58
CA MET A 55 -2.25 -4.48 -3.50
C MET A 55 -2.21 -2.97 -3.75
N ARG A 56 -1.89 -2.53 -4.97
CA ARG A 56 -1.94 -1.10 -5.33
C ARG A 56 -3.35 -0.53 -5.19
N ASN A 57 -4.35 -1.26 -5.64
CA ASN A 57 -5.74 -0.85 -5.50
C ASN A 57 -6.15 -0.71 -4.04
N ALA A 58 -5.76 -1.65 -3.18
CA ALA A 58 -6.04 -1.56 -1.74
C ALA A 58 -5.45 -0.29 -1.12
N ILE A 59 -4.20 0.05 -1.45
CA ILE A 59 -3.54 1.30 -1.01
C ILE A 59 -4.30 2.53 -1.51
N MET A 60 -4.62 2.57 -2.80
CA MET A 60 -5.33 3.70 -3.41
C MET A 60 -6.72 3.90 -2.82
N GLN A 61 -7.46 2.82 -2.56
CA GLN A 61 -8.78 2.89 -1.92
C GLN A 61 -8.66 3.43 -0.50
N ALA A 62 -7.74 2.88 0.31
CA ALA A 62 -7.47 3.38 1.65
C ALA A 62 -7.09 4.87 1.66
N PHE A 63 -6.30 5.33 0.69
CA PHE A 63 -5.99 6.75 0.53
C PHE A 63 -7.24 7.60 0.28
N MET A 64 -8.08 7.19 -0.68
CA MET A 64 -9.32 7.91 -0.99
C MET A 64 -10.27 7.96 0.21
N ASP A 65 -10.37 6.87 0.97
CA ASP A 65 -11.20 6.79 2.17
C ASP A 65 -10.71 7.77 3.24
N MET A 66 -9.40 7.80 3.53
CA MET A 66 -8.80 8.75 4.47
C MET A 66 -9.02 10.21 4.03
N ALA A 67 -8.75 10.53 2.76
CA ALA A 67 -8.97 11.88 2.22
C ALA A 67 -10.44 12.30 2.29
N SER A 68 -11.37 11.36 2.12
CA SER A 68 -12.81 11.62 2.26
C SER A 68 -13.21 11.90 3.72
N ALA A 69 -12.62 11.16 4.67
CA ALA A 69 -12.84 11.32 6.09
C ALA A 69 -12.33 12.68 6.60
N GLU A 70 -11.12 13.08 6.18
CA GLU A 70 -10.55 14.38 6.50
C GLU A 70 -11.42 15.54 6.00
N LYS A 71 -11.87 15.48 4.74
CA LYS A 71 -12.80 16.50 4.19
C LYS A 71 -14.11 16.58 4.96
N LYS A 72 -14.63 15.45 5.43
CA LYS A 72 -15.86 15.40 6.24
C LYS A 72 -15.64 16.02 7.61
N GLU A 73 -14.48 15.80 8.21
CA GLU A 73 -14.10 16.38 9.50
C GLU A 73 -13.87 17.89 9.39
N GLU A 74 -13.18 18.36 8.35
CA GLU A 74 -12.97 19.79 8.09
C GLU A 74 -14.30 20.54 7.95
N ARG A 75 -15.26 19.96 7.23
CA ARG A 75 -16.63 20.50 7.12
C ARG A 75 -17.36 20.56 8.46
N ARG A 76 -17.11 19.62 9.38
CA ARG A 76 -17.68 19.65 10.73
C ARG A 76 -17.06 20.76 11.56
N ARG A 77 -15.73 20.91 11.52
CA ARG A 77 -15.00 21.97 12.24
C ARG A 77 -15.43 23.37 11.80
N LYS A 78 -15.71 23.59 10.52
CA LYS A 78 -16.20 24.88 10.00
C LYS A 78 -17.67 25.20 10.37
N ARG A 79 -18.43 24.21 10.86
CA ARG A 79 -19.85 24.35 11.23
C ARG A 79 -20.07 24.49 12.73
N ALA A 80 -19.05 24.19 13.55
CA ALA A 80 -19.03 24.39 15.00
C ALA A 80 -18.46 25.78 15.31
#